data_AF-A0A352PJ72-F1
#
_entry.id   AF-A0A352PJ72-F1
#
_cell.length_a   1.000
_cell.length_b   1.000
_cell.length_c   1.000
_cell.angle_alpha   90.00
_cell.angle_beta   90.00
_cell.angle_gamma   90.00
#
_symmetry.space_group_name_H-M   'P 1'
#
loop_
_entity.id
_entity.type
_entity.pdbx_description
1 polymer ?
#
loop_
_entity_poly.entity_id
_entity_poly.type
_entity_poly.pdbx_seq_one_letter_code
_entity_poly.pdbx_strand_id
1 'polypeptide(L)'
;DVRPNADAGGITGANNPMLHKSLSTMIRWFKGRCSYEINNRTDSGFVWQPRFYDRIIRNDESLNKTRNYILSNPFNWEFDRNNQFGIEF
;
A
#
# COMPACT_ATOMS: atom_id res chain seq x y z
N ASP A 1 13.07 1.87 38.94
CA ASP A 1 12.30 1.12 37.93
C ASP A 1 12.50 1.76 36.57
N VAL A 2 13.43 1.25 35.77
CA VAL A 2 13.68 1.72 34.40
C VAL A 2 12.82 0.87 33.47
N ARG A 3 11.75 1.45 32.92
CA ARG A 3 10.94 0.76 31.91
C ARG A 3 11.84 0.41 30.72
N PRO A 4 11.77 -0.81 30.15
CA PRO A 4 12.53 -1.13 28.95
C PRO A 4 12.14 -0.13 27.85
N ASN A 5 13.14 0.39 27.15
CA ASN A 5 12.94 1.34 26.07
C ASN A 5 11.98 0.73 25.04
N ALA A 6 10.76 1.27 24.98
CA ALA A 6 9.67 0.78 24.12
C ALA A 6 10.00 0.86 22.62
N ASP A 7 11.11 1.49 22.28
CA ASP A 7 11.57 1.68 20.91
C ASP A 7 12.28 0.43 20.34
N ALA A 8 12.53 -0.64 21.11
CA ALA A 8 13.16 -1.86 20.61
C ALA A 8 12.13 -2.92 20.19
N GLY A 9 11.61 -2.82 18.96
CA GLY A 9 10.66 -3.81 18.44
C GLY A 9 11.34 -5.12 18.01
N GLY A 10 10.99 -6.24 18.65
CA GLY A 10 11.32 -7.61 18.19
C GLY A 10 12.83 -7.96 18.15
N ILE A 11 13.19 -9.07 17.48
CA ILE A 11 14.58 -9.59 17.36
C ILE A 11 15.56 -8.51 16.86
N THR A 12 15.09 -7.53 16.08
CA THR A 12 15.93 -6.50 15.46
C THR A 12 16.20 -5.29 16.38
N GLY A 13 15.51 -5.18 17.52
CA GLY A 13 15.76 -4.14 18.52
C GLY A 13 15.77 -2.71 17.93
N ALA A 14 16.80 -1.93 18.26
CA ALA A 14 16.96 -0.54 17.82
C ALA A 14 17.18 -0.35 16.31
N ASN A 15 17.58 -1.41 15.59
CA ASN A 15 17.78 -1.38 14.14
C ASN A 15 16.55 -1.88 13.38
N ASN A 16 15.40 -2.01 14.05
CA ASN A 16 14.21 -2.48 13.39
C ASN A 16 13.77 -1.47 12.32
N PRO A 17 13.81 -1.83 11.02
CA PRO A 17 13.42 -0.90 9.95
C PRO A 17 11.95 -0.46 10.05
N MET A 18 11.16 -1.15 10.87
CA MET A 18 9.77 -0.82 11.18
C MET A 18 9.62 0.36 12.15
N LEU A 19 10.69 0.82 12.80
CA LEU A 19 10.67 1.99 13.69
C LEU A 19 10.72 3.32 12.92
N HIS A 20 11.16 3.30 11.66
CA HIS A 20 11.18 4.49 10.83
C HIS A 20 9.76 4.90 10.44
N LYS A 21 9.35 6.11 10.86
CA LYS A 21 8.05 6.71 10.50
C LYS A 21 8.09 7.29 9.08
N SER A 22 8.03 6.43 8.08
CA SER A 22 7.98 6.82 6.65
C SER A 22 6.73 6.28 5.97
N LEU A 23 6.33 6.88 4.85
CA LEU A 23 5.23 6.38 4.02
C LEU A 23 5.48 4.93 3.58
N SER A 24 6.72 4.63 3.16
CA SER A 24 7.14 3.28 2.78
C SER A 24 6.95 2.27 3.91
N THR A 25 7.28 2.65 5.15
CA THR A 25 7.09 1.78 6.32
C THR A 25 5.61 1.50 6.57
N MET A 26 4.76 2.54 6.52
CA MET A 26 3.31 2.40 6.71
C MET A 26 2.68 1.49 5.64
N ILE A 27 3.05 1.69 4.37
CA ILE A 27 2.55 0.88 3.25
C ILE A 27 3.03 -0.57 3.36
N ARG A 28 4.29 -0.80 3.77
CA ARG A 28 4.82 -2.15 4.02
C ARG A 28 4.00 -2.89 5.06
N TRP A 29 3.70 -2.25 6.19
CA TRP A 29 2.85 -2.84 7.25
C TRP A 29 1.46 -3.17 6.74
N PHE A 30 0.82 -2.21 6.07
CA PHE A 30 -0.53 -2.39 5.52
C PHE A 30 -0.59 -3.57 4.54
N LYS A 31 0.27 -3.56 3.51
CA LYS A 31 0.32 -4.64 2.51
C LYS A 31 0.62 -5.99 3.15
N GLY A 32 1.58 -6.04 4.07
CA GLY A 32 1.96 -7.26 4.78
C GLY A 32 0.82 -7.85 5.61
N ARG A 33 0.12 -7.01 6.39
CA ARG A 33 -1.01 -7.48 7.21
C ARG A 33 -2.17 -7.97 6.34
N CYS A 34 -2.54 -7.24 5.30
CA CYS A 34 -3.59 -7.66 4.37
C CYS A 34 -3.23 -8.96 3.67
N SER A 35 -2.00 -9.12 3.17
CA SER A 35 -1.56 -10.36 2.54
C SER A 35 -1.70 -11.55 3.48
N TYR A 36 -1.21 -11.43 4.73
CA TYR A 36 -1.35 -12.49 5.73
C TYR A 36 -2.82 -12.87 5.97
N GLU A 37 -3.67 -11.86 6.18
CA GLU A 37 -5.09 -12.08 6.51
C GLU A 37 -5.89 -12.66 5.34
N ILE A 38 -5.57 -12.26 4.11
CA ILE A 38 -6.20 -12.78 2.88
C ILE A 38 -5.76 -14.22 2.65
N ASN A 39 -4.45 -14.47 2.54
CA ASN A 39 -3.93 -15.82 2.26
C ASN A 39 -4.42 -16.84 3.30
N ASN A 40 -4.50 -16.46 4.59
CA ASN A 40 -5.00 -17.35 5.64
C ASN A 40 -6.51 -17.62 5.60
N ARG A 41 -7.32 -16.75 4.97
CA ARG A 41 -8.79 -16.91 4.91
C ARG A 41 -9.26 -17.54 3.61
N THR A 42 -8.55 -17.32 2.51
CA THR A 42 -9.06 -17.64 1.17
C THR A 42 -8.22 -18.65 0.41
N ASP A 43 -7.11 -19.15 0.97
CA ASP A 43 -6.09 -19.98 0.29
C ASP A 43 -5.76 -19.47 -1.13
N SER A 44 -5.86 -18.15 -1.29
CA SER A 44 -5.57 -17.46 -2.53
C SER A 44 -4.11 -17.08 -2.42
N GLY A 45 -3.25 -17.54 -3.32
CA GLY A 45 -1.84 -17.09 -3.45
C GLY A 45 -1.74 -15.60 -3.81
N PHE A 46 -2.35 -14.76 -2.99
CA PHE A 46 -2.60 -13.36 -3.23
C PHE A 46 -1.31 -12.60 -3.05
N VAL A 47 -0.96 -11.86 -4.08
CA VAL A 47 0.22 -11.00 -4.11
C VAL A 47 -0.18 -9.60 -4.53
N TRP A 48 0.46 -8.62 -3.91
CA TRP A 48 0.32 -7.23 -4.34
C TRP A 48 1.14 -6.99 -5.60
N GLN A 49 0.67 -6.07 -6.43
CA GLN A 49 1.54 -5.37 -7.38
C GLN A 49 2.79 -4.81 -6.64
N PRO A 50 4.01 -4.99 -7.17
CA PRO A 50 5.23 -4.49 -6.55
C PRO A 50 5.23 -2.97 -6.37
N ARG A 51 5.94 -2.49 -5.34
CA ARG A 51 6.08 -1.05 -4.99
C ARG A 51 4.73 -0.39 -4.73
N PHE A 52 4.68 0.94 -4.69
CA PHE A 52 3.46 1.72 -4.59
C PHE A 52 3.66 3.06 -5.31
N TYR A 53 2.55 3.69 -5.69
CA TYR A 53 2.55 5.04 -6.24
C TYR A 53 2.32 6.04 -5.11
N ASP A 54 3.15 7.09 -5.07
CA ASP A 54 2.97 8.22 -4.18
C ASP A 54 3.14 9.55 -4.94
N ARG A 55 2.37 10.55 -4.52
CA ARG A 55 2.45 11.91 -5.05
C ARG A 55 1.95 12.90 -3.99
N ILE A 56 2.72 13.97 -3.77
CA ILE A 56 2.30 15.06 -2.89
C ILE A 56 1.26 15.93 -3.61
N ILE A 57 0.09 16.10 -2.99
CA ILE A 57 -0.95 17.01 -3.44
C ILE A 57 -0.62 18.41 -2.91
N ARG A 58 -0.47 19.40 -3.81
CA ARG A 58 0.04 20.74 -3.46
C ARG A 58 -0.96 21.87 -3.71
N ASN A 59 -2.05 21.58 -4.40
CA ASN A 59 -3.09 22.55 -4.76
C ASN A 59 -4.43 21.84 -5.03
N ASP A 60 -5.51 22.62 -5.07
CA ASP A 60 -6.87 22.09 -5.25
C ASP A 60 -7.07 21.42 -6.61
N GLU A 61 -6.39 21.90 -7.64
CA GLU A 61 -6.45 21.29 -8.97
C GLU A 61 -5.93 19.85 -8.95
N SER A 62 -4.77 19.60 -8.33
CA SER A 62 -4.20 18.26 -8.16
C SER A 62 -5.06 17.38 -7.26
N LEU A 63 -5.67 17.96 -6.21
CA LEU A 63 -6.59 17.25 -5.33
C LEU A 63 -7.85 16.78 -6.09
N ASN A 64 -8.45 17.66 -6.89
CA ASN A 64 -9.65 17.35 -7.68
C ASN A 64 -9.35 16.30 -8.74
N LYS A 65 -8.20 16.39 -9.42
CA LYS A 65 -7.74 15.37 -10.38
C LYS A 65 -7.59 14.00 -9.71
N THR A 66 -6.96 13.92 -8.54
CA THR A 66 -6.79 12.66 -7.81
C THR A 66 -8.13 12.07 -7.38
N ARG A 67 -9.06 12.89 -6.87
CA ARG A 67 -10.41 12.43 -6.49
C ARG A 67 -11.18 11.90 -7.69
N ASN A 68 -11.18 12.64 -8.79
CA ASN A 68 -11.84 12.22 -10.02
C ASN A 68 -11.27 10.89 -10.53
N TYR A 69 -9.94 10.74 -10.51
CA TYR A 69 -9.30 9.47 -10.89
C TYR A 69 -9.76 8.30 -10.02
N ILE A 70 -9.80 8.44 -8.68
CA ILE A 70 -10.25 7.38 -7.77
C ILE A 70 -11.69 6.97 -8.09
N LEU A 71 -12.57 7.93 -8.38
CA LEU A 71 -13.97 7.67 -8.71
C LEU A 71 -14.14 7.04 -10.10
N SER A 72 -13.37 7.50 -11.09
CA SER A 72 -13.51 7.04 -12.49
C SER A 72 -12.79 5.73 -12.78
N ASN A 73 -11.74 5.39 -12.01
CA ASN A 73 -10.88 4.24 -12.31
C ASN A 73 -11.61 2.89 -12.41
N PRO A 74 -12.59 2.55 -11.55
CA PRO A 74 -13.34 1.31 -11.70
C PRO A 74 -14.06 1.18 -13.04
N PHE A 75 -14.63 2.29 -13.55
CA PHE A 75 -15.34 2.32 -14.83
C PHE A 75 -14.37 2.26 -16.02
N ASN A 76 -13.16 2.77 -15.86
CA ASN A 76 -12.15 2.81 -16.91
C ASN A 76 -11.29 1.53 -16.97
N TRP A 77 -11.48 0.59 -16.02
CA TRP A 77 -10.62 -0.60 -15.90
C TRP A 77 -10.65 -1.50 -17.14
N GLU A 78 -11.81 -1.64 -17.78
CA GLU A 78 -11.97 -2.48 -18.98
C GLU A 78 -11.09 -2.02 -20.15
N PHE A 79 -10.73 -0.73 -20.18
CA PHE A 79 -9.90 -0.11 -21.21
C PHE A 79 -8.47 0.19 -20.71
N ASP A 80 -8.12 -0.22 -19.49
CA ASP A 80 -6.81 0.06 -18.93
C ASP A 80 -5.75 -0.83 -19.61
N ARG A 81 -4.66 -0.22 -20.04
CA ARG A 81 -3.55 -0.93 -20.71
C ARG A 81 -2.91 -2.05 -19.87
N ASN A 82 -3.09 -2.04 -18.56
CA ASN A 82 -2.57 -3.08 -17.66
C ASN A 82 -3.61 -4.16 -17.37
N ASN A 83 -4.83 -4.02 -17.88
CA ASN A 83 -5.83 -5.07 -17.82
C ASN A 83 -5.52 -6.11 -18.91
N GLN A 84 -4.94 -7.24 -18.50
CA GLN A 84 -4.57 -8.35 -19.39
C GLN A 84 -5.79 -9.03 -20.05
N PHE A 85 -7.00 -8.72 -19.59
CA PHE A 85 -8.26 -9.22 -20.12
C PHE A 85 -9.15 -8.09 -20.67
N GLY A 86 -8.57 -6.89 -20.87
CA GLY A 86 -9.27 -5.73 -21.40
C GLY A 86 -9.66 -5.91 -22.87
N ILE A 87 -10.57 -5.07 -23.35
CA ILE A 87 -11.00 -5.09 -24.75
C ILE A 87 -9.92 -4.43 -25.60
N GLU A 88 -9.20 -5.23 -26.40
CA GLU A 88 -8.31 -4.71 -27.46
C GLU A 88 -9.17 -4.21 -28.64
N PHE A 89 -8.80 -3.05 -29.20
CA PHE A 89 -9.29 -2.57 -30.49
C PHE A 89 -8.30 -2.91 -31.60
#